data_AF-A0A2A2B9T9-F1
#
_entry.id   AF-A0A2A2B9T9-F1
#
_cell.length_a   1.000
_cell.length_b   1.000
_cell.length_c   1.000
_cell.angle_alpha   90.00
_cell.angle_beta   90.00
_cell.angle_gamma   90.00
#
_symmetry.space_group_name_H-M   'P 1'
#
loop_
_entity.id
_entity.type
_entity.pdbx_description
1 polymer ?
#
loop_
_entity_poly.entity_id
_entity_poly.type
_entity_poly.pdbx_seq_one_letter_code
_entity_poly.pdbx_strand_id
1 'polypeptide(L)'
;MLKRLSDRHLPIKIRRQHTRLLTAGEIALARSVFGDSICLDAVQLKTAWWVLRHYAVSPNGNIYFHPADWIEDFSRASLSKQSWLIHELTHVWQLQRGLKVVRGAVINRRYDYVLVTGKSFFKYGIEQQARMVQDYFTRRQRGQDCRDLEACIPFLTVQSMNKTT
;
A
#
# COMPACT_ATOMS: atom_id res chain seq x y z
N MET A 1 -61.05 10.37 10.01
CA MET A 1 -59.91 10.03 10.88
C MET A 1 -58.77 9.52 9.99
N LEU A 2 -57.92 10.42 9.48
CA LEU A 2 -56.80 10.09 8.58
C LEU A 2 -55.53 9.84 9.40
N LYS A 3 -55.04 8.59 9.43
CA LYS A 3 -53.73 8.24 10.00
C LYS A 3 -52.64 8.76 9.06
N ARG A 4 -51.96 9.85 9.47
CA ARG A 4 -50.69 10.29 8.87
C ARG A 4 -49.65 9.20 9.08
N LEU A 5 -49.15 8.63 7.98
CA LEU A 5 -47.94 7.83 7.96
C LEU A 5 -46.75 8.76 8.25
N SER A 6 -45.98 8.43 9.28
CA SER A 6 -44.76 9.15 9.64
C SER A 6 -43.63 8.78 8.67
N ASP A 7 -43.22 9.75 7.86
CA ASP A 7 -41.96 9.70 7.13
C ASP A 7 -40.80 9.61 8.12
N ARG A 8 -40.33 8.38 8.36
CA ARG A 8 -39.04 8.12 9.01
C ARG A 8 -37.94 8.38 8.00
N HIS A 9 -37.56 9.64 7.84
CA HIS A 9 -36.27 10.00 7.27
C HIS A 9 -35.19 9.43 8.20
N LEU A 10 -34.56 8.30 7.80
CA LEU A 10 -33.31 7.88 8.42
C LEU A 10 -32.29 8.99 8.16
N PRO A 11 -31.55 9.47 9.19
CA PRO A 11 -30.50 10.44 8.95
C PRO A 11 -29.41 9.78 8.10
N ILE A 12 -29.14 10.33 6.92
CA ILE A 12 -27.91 10.02 6.19
C ILE A 12 -26.77 10.47 7.11
N LYS A 13 -26.18 9.53 7.85
CA LYS A 13 -24.92 9.77 8.57
C LYS A 13 -23.93 10.23 7.52
N ILE A 14 -23.63 11.52 7.46
CA ILE A 14 -22.54 12.08 6.66
C ILE A 14 -21.28 11.41 7.18
N ARG A 15 -20.84 10.35 6.50
CA ARG A 15 -19.62 9.62 6.86
C ARG A 15 -18.46 10.54 6.55
N ARG A 16 -17.81 11.07 7.58
CA ARG A 16 -16.66 11.96 7.42
C ARG A 16 -15.60 11.25 6.57
N GLN A 17 -15.33 11.85 5.42
CA GLN A 17 -14.22 11.45 4.58
C GLN A 17 -12.95 12.06 5.17
N HIS A 18 -11.94 11.24 5.41
CA HIS A 18 -10.63 11.68 5.84
C HIS A 18 -9.72 11.71 4.63
N THR A 19 -8.85 12.72 4.58
CA THR A 19 -7.80 12.85 3.56
C THR A 19 -6.63 13.55 4.20
N ARG A 20 -5.43 12.99 4.03
CA ARG A 20 -4.18 13.63 4.45
C ARG A 20 -3.03 13.20 3.56
N LEU A 21 -1.97 14.00 3.57
CA LEU A 21 -0.66 13.58 3.07
C LEU A 21 -0.04 12.56 4.02
N LEU A 22 1.03 11.91 3.56
CA LEU A 22 1.87 11.07 4.41
C LEU A 22 2.47 11.90 5.55
N THR A 23 2.55 11.32 6.75
CA THR A 23 3.27 11.91 7.88
C THR A 23 4.78 11.88 7.61
N ALA A 24 5.57 12.66 8.37
CA ALA A 24 7.03 12.59 8.29
C ALA A 24 7.56 11.18 8.60
N GLY A 25 6.94 10.48 9.56
CA GLY A 25 7.30 9.11 9.90
C GLY A 25 6.96 8.10 8.80
N GLU A 26 5.81 8.25 8.13
CA GLU A 26 5.43 7.43 6.98
C GLU A 26 6.31 7.67 5.76
N ILE A 27 6.72 8.93 5.53
CA ILE A 27 7.71 9.28 4.51
C ILE A 27 9.03 8.58 4.85
N ALA A 28 9.51 8.65 6.09
CA ALA A 28 10.74 7.96 6.49
C ALA A 28 10.64 6.44 6.30
N LEU A 29 9.49 5.84 6.66
CA LEU A 29 9.20 4.43 6.44
C LEU A 29 9.30 4.06 4.95
N ALA A 30 8.63 4.83 4.09
CA ALA A 30 8.65 4.64 2.64
C ALA A 30 10.07 4.79 2.08
N ARG A 31 10.79 5.85 2.45
CA ARG A 31 12.17 6.10 2.01
C ARG A 31 13.13 5.00 2.47
N SER A 32 12.90 4.36 3.60
CA SER A 32 13.72 3.22 4.04
C SER A 32 13.66 2.01 3.10
N VAL A 33 12.59 1.89 2.29
CA VAL A 33 12.37 0.79 1.34
C VAL A 33 12.60 1.25 -0.09
N PHE A 34 11.95 2.33 -0.51
CA PHE A 34 11.95 2.77 -1.90
C PHE A 34 13.09 3.75 -2.22
N GLY A 35 13.74 4.33 -1.20
CA GLY A 35 14.63 5.49 -1.34
C GLY A 35 14.02 6.55 -2.25
N ASP A 36 14.75 6.96 -3.28
CA ASP A 36 14.31 7.97 -4.27
C ASP A 36 13.56 7.43 -5.48
N SER A 37 13.25 6.13 -5.50
CA SER A 37 12.53 5.52 -6.63
C SER A 37 11.04 5.85 -6.68
N ILE A 38 10.49 6.46 -5.63
CA ILE A 38 9.07 6.85 -5.50
C ILE A 38 8.95 8.33 -5.15
N CYS A 39 8.07 9.04 -5.86
CA CYS A 39 7.67 10.40 -5.49
C CYS A 39 6.52 10.35 -4.48
N LEU A 40 6.72 10.94 -3.30
CA LEU A 40 5.77 10.88 -2.17
C LEU A 40 4.97 12.18 -1.99
N ASP A 41 5.41 13.27 -2.61
CA ASP A 41 4.96 14.64 -2.28
C ASP A 41 3.45 14.85 -2.46
N ALA A 42 2.86 14.15 -3.45
CA ALA A 42 1.44 14.25 -3.76
C ALA A 42 0.62 13.04 -3.28
N VAL A 43 1.25 12.04 -2.63
CA VAL A 43 0.56 10.82 -2.20
C VAL A 43 -0.34 11.15 -0.99
N GLN A 44 -1.64 10.89 -1.14
CA GLN A 44 -2.60 11.07 -0.05
C GLN A 44 -3.18 9.73 0.41
N LEU A 45 -3.39 9.62 1.72
CA LEU A 45 -4.23 8.59 2.31
C LEU A 45 -5.64 9.12 2.46
N LYS A 46 -6.63 8.34 2.03
CA LYS A 46 -8.04 8.72 1.99
C LYS A 46 -8.92 7.63 2.58
N THR A 47 -10.08 8.01 3.09
CA THR A 47 -11.14 7.03 3.37
C THR A 47 -12.15 6.96 2.23
N ALA A 48 -12.62 5.74 1.97
CA ALA A 48 -13.65 5.45 0.97
C ALA A 48 -14.56 4.32 1.46
N TRP A 49 -15.87 4.60 1.52
CA TRP A 49 -16.86 3.64 2.01
C TRP A 49 -17.03 2.40 1.12
N TRP A 50 -16.63 2.50 -0.16
CA TRP A 50 -16.69 1.42 -1.13
C TRP A 50 -15.50 0.44 -1.03
N VAL A 51 -14.46 0.79 -0.27
CA VAL A 51 -13.36 -0.13 0.03
C VAL A 51 -13.84 -1.10 1.10
N LEU A 52 -13.59 -2.40 0.92
CA LEU A 52 -13.94 -3.42 1.91
C LEU A 52 -13.08 -3.26 3.18
N ARG A 53 -13.63 -3.60 4.36
CA ARG A 53 -12.85 -3.61 5.61
C ARG A 53 -11.63 -4.51 5.47
N HIS A 54 -10.50 -4.04 5.99
CA HIS A 54 -9.19 -4.69 5.91
C HIS A 54 -8.59 -4.76 4.50
N TYR A 55 -9.18 -4.04 3.54
CA TYR A 55 -8.61 -3.82 2.21
C TYR A 55 -8.22 -2.36 2.02
N ALA A 56 -7.30 -2.16 1.08
CA ALA A 56 -6.95 -0.85 0.56
C ALA A 56 -6.83 -0.94 -0.97
N VAL A 57 -7.02 0.20 -1.62
CA VAL A 57 -6.96 0.30 -3.08
C VAL A 57 -6.16 1.54 -3.44
N SER A 58 -5.25 1.41 -4.41
CA SER A 58 -4.33 2.48 -4.81
C SER A 58 -4.41 2.78 -6.32
N PRO A 59 -5.55 3.28 -6.85
CA PRO A 59 -5.83 3.26 -8.29
C PRO A 59 -5.26 4.46 -9.07
N ASN A 60 -4.82 5.51 -8.38
CA ASN A 60 -4.45 6.79 -8.99
C ASN A 60 -3.33 7.52 -8.24
N GLY A 61 -2.43 6.77 -7.61
CA GLY A 61 -1.33 7.33 -6.82
C GLY A 61 -1.72 7.79 -5.41
N ASN A 62 -3.01 7.78 -5.07
CA ASN A 62 -3.51 7.89 -3.69
C ASN A 62 -3.94 6.53 -3.17
N ILE A 63 -3.95 6.37 -1.86
CA ILE A 63 -4.30 5.12 -1.17
C ILE A 63 -5.64 5.31 -0.45
N TYR A 64 -6.60 4.43 -0.71
CA TYR A 64 -7.94 4.48 -0.16
C TYR A 64 -8.14 3.31 0.81
N PHE A 65 -8.44 3.64 2.07
CA PHE A 65 -8.80 2.68 3.12
C PHE A 65 -10.30 2.71 3.40
N HIS A 66 -10.84 1.61 3.90
CA HIS A 66 -12.16 1.66 4.53
C HIS A 66 -12.11 2.57 5.78
N PRO A 67 -13.14 3.40 6.08
CA PRO A 67 -13.12 4.33 7.21
C PRO A 67 -12.81 3.69 8.58
N ALA A 68 -13.19 2.43 8.79
CA ALA A 68 -12.90 1.70 10.03
C ALA A 68 -11.45 1.22 10.17
N ASP A 69 -10.66 1.28 9.09
CA ASP A 69 -9.23 0.92 9.08
C ASP A 69 -8.34 2.17 9.05
N TRP A 70 -8.91 3.36 9.28
CA TRP A 70 -8.17 4.61 9.31
C TRP A 70 -7.13 4.63 10.44
N ILE A 71 -5.91 5.05 10.10
CA ILE A 71 -4.79 5.18 11.03
C ILE A 71 -4.18 6.57 10.84
N GLU A 72 -4.06 7.33 11.93
CA GLU A 72 -3.53 8.71 11.90
C GLU A 72 -2.05 8.76 11.52
N ASP A 73 -1.27 7.76 11.95
CA ASP A 73 0.15 7.65 11.61
C ASP A 73 0.58 6.17 11.57
N PHE A 74 0.74 5.62 10.37
CA PHE A 74 1.12 4.22 10.17
C PHE A 74 2.53 3.93 10.71
N SER A 75 3.45 4.89 10.74
CA SER A 75 4.80 4.64 11.27
C SER A 75 4.82 4.38 12.77
N ARG A 76 3.74 4.74 13.48
CA ARG A 76 3.57 4.48 14.92
C ARG A 76 2.68 3.25 15.19
N ALA A 77 2.12 2.64 14.15
CA ALA A 77 1.29 1.46 14.25
C ALA A 77 2.12 0.18 14.35
N SER A 78 1.46 -0.97 14.53
CA SER A 78 2.12 -2.27 14.55
C SER A 78 2.86 -2.56 13.24
N LEU A 79 3.88 -3.43 13.29
CA LEU A 79 4.65 -3.82 12.10
C LEU A 79 3.76 -4.33 10.95
N SER A 80 2.66 -5.02 11.27
CA SER A 80 1.69 -5.48 10.27
C SER A 80 0.97 -4.32 9.56
N LYS A 81 0.68 -3.23 10.26
CA LYS A 81 0.07 -2.04 9.65
C LYS A 81 1.09 -1.22 8.88
N GLN A 82 2.31 -1.07 9.40
CA GLN A 82 3.43 -0.46 8.66
C GLN A 82 3.67 -1.19 7.33
N SER A 83 3.76 -2.53 7.37
CA SER A 83 3.98 -3.32 6.16
C SER A 83 2.80 -3.27 5.18
N TRP A 84 1.57 -3.11 5.68
CA TRP A 84 0.41 -2.85 4.83
C TRP A 84 0.51 -1.53 4.08
N LEU A 85 0.99 -0.45 4.72
CA LEU A 85 1.25 0.81 4.01
C LEU A 85 2.34 0.63 2.92
N ILE A 86 3.41 -0.10 3.22
CA ILE A 86 4.48 -0.39 2.24
C ILE A 86 3.95 -1.17 1.03
N HIS A 87 3.02 -2.11 1.25
CA HIS A 87 2.33 -2.82 0.18
C HIS A 87 1.60 -1.84 -0.76
N GLU A 88 0.77 -0.96 -0.20
CA GLU A 88 -0.01 0.01 -0.98
C GLU A 88 0.89 1.04 -1.69
N LEU A 89 1.98 1.47 -1.05
CA LEU A 89 2.98 2.34 -1.68
C LEU A 89 3.70 1.64 -2.83
N THR A 90 3.79 0.30 -2.83
CA THR A 90 4.31 -0.42 -3.99
C THR A 90 3.39 -0.27 -5.19
N HIS A 91 2.07 -0.24 -5.00
CA HIS A 91 1.13 0.07 -6.09
C HIS A 91 1.26 1.50 -6.59
N VAL A 92 1.50 2.45 -5.70
CA VAL A 92 1.81 3.84 -6.08
C VAL A 92 3.08 3.90 -6.93
N TRP A 93 4.16 3.24 -6.48
CA TRP A 93 5.40 3.11 -7.25
C TRP A 93 5.17 2.46 -8.62
N GLN A 94 4.40 1.37 -8.68
CA GLN A 94 4.04 0.69 -9.93
C GLN A 94 3.33 1.64 -10.90
N LEU A 95 2.36 2.42 -10.43
CA LEU A 95 1.68 3.43 -11.25
C LEU A 95 2.64 4.50 -11.77
N GLN A 96 3.54 5.01 -10.92
CA GLN A 96 4.56 5.99 -11.33
C GLN A 96 5.54 5.42 -12.37
N ARG A 97 5.76 4.10 -12.37
CA ARG A 97 6.53 3.39 -13.40
C ARG A 97 5.76 3.10 -14.69
N GLY A 98 4.50 3.49 -14.79
CA GLY A 98 3.64 3.21 -15.94
C GLY A 98 3.10 1.77 -15.97
N LEU A 99 3.22 1.01 -14.88
CA LEU A 99 2.64 -0.32 -14.78
C LEU A 99 1.12 -0.18 -14.55
N LYS A 100 0.33 -0.90 -15.36
CA LYS A 100 -1.12 -0.93 -15.21
C LYS A 100 -1.49 -1.68 -13.93
N VAL A 101 -1.68 -0.95 -12.84
CA VAL A 101 -2.37 -1.48 -11.65
C VAL A 101 -3.81 -1.73 -12.08
N VAL A 102 -4.17 -3.00 -12.26
CA VAL A 102 -5.50 -3.38 -12.76
C VAL A 102 -6.54 -2.87 -11.77
N ARG A 103 -7.44 -1.98 -12.24
CA ARG A 103 -8.56 -1.37 -11.51
C ARG A 103 -9.55 -2.37 -10.86
N GLY A 104 -9.26 -3.68 -10.86
CA GLY A 104 -10.16 -4.76 -10.43
C GLY A 104 -9.48 -5.89 -9.66
N ALA A 105 -8.23 -5.75 -9.20
CA ALA A 105 -7.54 -6.80 -8.43
C ALA A 105 -8.10 -7.01 -7.00
N VAL A 106 -9.32 -6.57 -6.69
CA VAL A 106 -9.95 -6.76 -5.37
C VAL A 106 -10.61 -8.15 -5.24
N ILE A 107 -10.67 -8.97 -6.31
CA ILE A 107 -11.54 -10.16 -6.32
C ILE A 107 -10.80 -11.51 -6.47
N ASN A 108 -9.52 -11.54 -6.84
CA ASN A 108 -8.77 -12.81 -6.90
C ASN A 108 -7.25 -12.59 -6.75
N ARG A 109 -6.79 -12.21 -5.55
CA ARG A 109 -5.38 -11.92 -5.28
C ARG A 109 -4.65 -13.21 -4.93
N ARG A 110 -3.92 -13.78 -5.89
CA ARG A 110 -2.85 -14.74 -5.59
C ARG A 110 -1.67 -13.97 -5.01
N TYR A 111 -1.67 -13.82 -3.69
CA TYR A 111 -0.57 -13.21 -2.95
C TYR A 111 0.65 -14.13 -2.88
N ASP A 112 0.41 -15.44 -2.89
CA ASP A 112 1.47 -16.43 -2.80
C ASP A 112 2.37 -16.36 -4.02
N TYR A 113 3.67 -16.32 -3.77
CA TYR A 113 4.71 -16.39 -4.78
C TYR A 113 5.82 -17.30 -4.30
N VAL A 114 6.56 -17.85 -5.26
CA VAL A 114 7.82 -18.54 -5.00
C VAL A 114 8.92 -17.75 -5.68
N LEU A 115 9.99 -17.45 -4.95
CA LEU A 115 11.18 -16.86 -5.55
C LEU A 115 11.82 -17.90 -6.46
N VAL A 116 11.99 -17.53 -7.73
CA VAL A 116 12.61 -18.38 -8.73
C VAL A 116 13.90 -17.68 -9.16
N THR A 117 15.03 -18.36 -9.01
CA THR A 117 16.34 -17.84 -9.39
C THR A 117 16.32 -17.36 -10.84
N GLY A 118 16.78 -16.12 -11.07
CA GLY A 118 16.80 -15.50 -12.40
C GLY A 118 15.46 -14.98 -12.91
N LYS A 119 14.34 -15.24 -12.22
CA LYS A 119 13.05 -14.66 -12.59
C LYS A 119 13.02 -13.17 -12.19
N SER A 120 12.88 -12.31 -13.20
CA SER A 120 12.74 -10.87 -13.00
C SER A 120 11.50 -10.53 -12.15
N PHE A 121 11.63 -9.54 -11.27
CA PHE A 121 10.54 -8.95 -10.48
C PHE A 121 9.30 -8.62 -11.32
N PHE A 122 9.48 -8.07 -12.52
CA PHE A 122 8.37 -7.68 -13.39
C PHE A 122 7.64 -8.87 -14.04
N LYS A 123 8.14 -10.10 -13.89
CA LYS A 123 7.47 -11.34 -14.30
C LYS A 123 6.58 -11.93 -13.20
N TYR A 124 6.55 -11.33 -12.02
CA TYR A 124 5.55 -11.62 -10.98
C TYR A 124 4.29 -10.79 -11.19
N GLY A 125 3.15 -11.27 -10.69
CA GLY A 125 1.90 -10.51 -10.70
C GLY A 125 2.02 -9.22 -9.88
N ILE A 126 1.22 -8.22 -10.20
CA ILE A 126 1.25 -6.90 -9.54
C ILE A 126 1.09 -6.99 -8.01
N GLU A 127 0.21 -7.86 -7.54
CA GLU A 127 0.00 -8.14 -6.11
C GLU A 127 1.16 -8.93 -5.48
N GLN A 128 1.76 -9.85 -6.24
CA GLN A 128 2.95 -10.59 -5.79
C GLN A 128 4.14 -9.66 -5.64
N GLN A 129 4.33 -8.73 -6.58
CA GLN A 129 5.35 -7.69 -6.50
C GLN A 129 5.18 -6.83 -5.23
N ALA A 130 3.96 -6.38 -4.94
CA ALA A 130 3.66 -5.64 -3.70
C ALA A 130 3.90 -6.49 -2.45
N ARG A 131 3.52 -7.78 -2.49
CA ARG A 131 3.78 -8.73 -1.40
C ARG A 131 5.28 -8.96 -1.17
N MET A 132 6.09 -9.06 -2.23
CA MET A 132 7.55 -9.20 -2.13
C MET A 132 8.19 -8.01 -1.41
N VAL A 133 7.77 -6.79 -1.74
CA VAL A 133 8.27 -5.56 -1.08
C VAL A 133 7.80 -5.48 0.37
N GLN A 134 6.56 -5.87 0.65
CA GLN A 134 6.03 -5.99 2.01
C GLN A 134 6.80 -7.01 2.86
N ASP A 135 7.11 -8.17 2.29
CA ASP A 135 7.89 -9.22 2.97
C ASP A 135 9.33 -8.75 3.19
N TYR A 136 9.95 -8.08 2.22
CA TYR A 136 11.28 -7.48 2.38
C TYR A 136 11.33 -6.54 3.59
N PHE A 137 10.39 -5.59 3.65
CA PHE A 137 10.29 -4.67 4.78
C PHE A 137 10.11 -5.42 6.11
N THR A 138 9.21 -6.40 6.15
CA THR A 138 8.92 -7.17 7.37
C THR A 138 10.13 -7.97 7.83
N ARG A 139 10.83 -8.66 6.92
CA ARG A 139 12.05 -9.42 7.23
C ARG A 139 13.15 -8.51 7.75
N ARG A 140 13.39 -7.38 7.07
CA ARG A 140 14.39 -6.39 7.48
C ARG A 140 14.12 -5.82 8.87
N GLN A 141 12.88 -5.45 9.18
CA GLN A 141 12.49 -4.96 10.52
C GLN A 141 12.65 -6.02 11.62
N ARG A 142 12.62 -7.30 11.27
CA ARG A 142 12.83 -8.42 12.19
C ARG A 142 14.29 -8.90 12.25
N GLY A 143 15.21 -8.27 11.51
CA GLY A 143 16.60 -8.73 11.41
C GLY A 143 16.75 -10.08 10.71
N GLN A 144 15.80 -10.46 9.85
CA GLN A 144 15.81 -11.72 9.11
C GLN A 144 16.52 -11.54 7.76
N ASP A 145 17.09 -12.64 7.22
CA ASP A 145 17.71 -12.64 5.90
C ASP A 145 16.69 -12.27 4.81
N CYS A 146 17.07 -11.30 3.96
CA CYS A 146 16.24 -10.80 2.88
C CYS A 146 17.05 -10.57 1.59
N ARG A 147 18.25 -11.13 1.48
CA ARG A 147 19.14 -11.00 0.30
C ARG A 147 18.48 -11.51 -0.99
N ASP A 148 17.65 -12.53 -0.88
CA ASP A 148 16.84 -13.09 -1.96
C ASP A 148 15.88 -12.04 -2.57
N LEU A 149 15.22 -11.26 -1.71
CA LEU A 149 14.33 -10.17 -2.10
C LEU A 149 15.12 -8.94 -2.56
N GLU A 150 16.22 -8.59 -1.89
CA GLU A 150 17.11 -7.49 -2.29
C GLU A 150 17.66 -7.69 -3.69
N ALA A 151 18.06 -8.91 -4.05
CA ALA A 151 18.55 -9.25 -5.37
C ALA A 151 17.46 -9.20 -6.45
N CYS A 152 16.19 -9.39 -6.08
CA CYS A 152 15.08 -9.42 -7.02
C CYS A 152 14.44 -8.03 -7.24
N ILE A 153 14.28 -7.24 -6.17
CA ILE A 153 13.53 -5.97 -6.22
C ILE A 153 14.40 -4.86 -6.85
N PRO A 154 13.97 -4.27 -7.98
CA PRO A 154 14.85 -3.48 -8.85
C PRO A 154 15.32 -2.15 -8.26
N PHE A 155 14.55 -1.54 -7.35
CA PHE A 155 14.97 -0.27 -6.72
C PHE A 155 15.85 -0.48 -5.47
N LEU A 156 15.98 -1.72 -4.98
CA LEU A 156 16.91 -2.06 -3.91
C LEU A 156 18.31 -2.34 -4.46
N THR A 157 18.41 -3.02 -5.61
CA THR A 157 19.69 -3.36 -6.26
C THR A 157 20.48 -2.11 -6.66
N VAL A 158 19.81 -1.10 -7.23
CA VAL A 158 20.44 0.17 -7.64
C VAL A 158 21.02 0.93 -6.44
N GLN A 159 20.38 0.86 -5.27
CA GLN A 159 20.86 1.54 -4.06
C GLN A 159 22.06 0.82 -3.41
N SER A 160 22.17 -0.49 -3.58
CA SER A 160 23.32 -1.26 -3.08
C SER A 160 24.60 -0.87 -3.83
N MET A 161 24.52 -0.67 -5.15
CA MET A 161 25.68 -0.27 -5.95
C MET A 161 26.17 1.15 -5.62
N ASN A 162 25.28 2.07 -5.25
CA ASN A 162 25.63 3.44 -4.89
C ASN A 162 26.25 3.58 -3.48
N LYS A 163 26.23 2.53 -2.65
CA LYS A 163 26.86 2.53 -1.32
C LYS A 163 28.28 1.96 -1.31
N THR A 164 28.76 1.40 -2.42
CA THR A 164 30.09 0.79 -2.55
C THR A 164 31.10 1.71 -3.28
N THR A 165 30.79 3.01 -3.39
CA THR A 165 31.69 4.03 -3.97
C THR A 165 31.98 5.08 -2.92
#